data_AF-A0AAX3VLF3-F1
#
_entry.id   AF-A0AAX3VLF3-F1
#
_cell.length_a   1.000
_cell.length_b   1.000
_cell.length_c   1.000
_cell.angle_alpha   90.00
_cell.angle_beta   90.00
_cell.angle_gamma   90.00
#
_symmetry.space_group_name_H-M   'P 1'
#
loop_
_entity.id
_entity.type
_entity.pdbx_description
1 polymer ?
#
loop_
_entity_poly.entity_id
_entity_poly.type
_entity_poly.pdbx_seq_one_letter_code
_entity_poly.pdbx_strand_id
1 'polypeptide(L)' 'MGDNAYATYLAHQRRTHPDTPPLTERQFWRQRMDDQDRNPGARCC' A
#
# COMPACT_ATOMS: atom_id res chain seq x y z
N MET A 1 -3.93 -17.19 -4.81
CA MET A 1 -2.79 -16.30 -4.48
C MET A 1 -2.94 -15.09 -5.39
N GLY A 2 -3.14 -13.85 -4.99
CA GLY A 2 -3.20 -13.19 -3.70
C GLY A 2 -3.20 -11.68 -3.99
N ASP A 3 -4.16 -11.20 -4.79
CA ASP A 3 -4.18 -9.83 -5.32
C ASP A 3 -5.35 -8.98 -4.79
N ASN A 4 -5.88 -9.34 -3.62
CA ASN A 4 -6.85 -8.49 -2.91
C ASN A 4 -6.16 -7.36 -2.13
N ALA A 5 -4.84 -7.21 -2.19
CA ALA A 5 -4.13 -6.13 -1.50
C ALA A 5 -4.64 -4.74 -1.91
N TYR A 6 -4.90 -4.54 -3.22
CA TYR A 6 -5.46 -3.30 -3.71
C TYR A 6 -6.93 -3.12 -3.29
N ALA A 7 -7.74 -4.19 -3.32
CA ALA A 7 -9.13 -4.13 -2.86
C ALA A 7 -9.24 -3.82 -1.34
N THR A 8 -8.38 -4.44 -0.52
CA THR A 8 -8.26 -4.16 0.91
C THR A 8 -7.78 -2.73 1.16
N TYR A 9 -6.81 -2.25 0.37
CA TYR A 9 -6.37 -0.86 0.42
C TYR A 9 -7.51 0.11 0.10
N LEU A 10 -8.29 -0.13 -0.95
CA LEU A 10 -9.44 0.72 -1.28
C LEU A 10 -10.50 0.74 -0.18
N ALA A 11 -10.80 -0.42 0.43
CA ALA A 11 -11.74 -0.49 1.55
C ALA A 11 -11.22 0.26 2.79
N HIS A 12 -9.93 0.15 3.08
CA HIS A 12 -9.29 0.87 4.18
C HIS A 12 -9.23 2.39 3.89
N GLN A 13 -8.77 2.79 2.71
CA GLN A 13 -8.67 4.18 2.29
C GLN A 13 -10.05 4.88 2.37
N ARG A 14 -11.11 4.23 1.88
CA ARG A 14 -12.47 4.79 1.97
C ARG A 14 -12.96 4.95 3.40
N ARG A 15 -12.51 4.10 4.32
CA ARG A 15 -12.85 4.17 5.76
C ARG A 15 -12.03 5.21 6.50
N THR A 16 -10.74 5.28 6.23
CA THR A 16 -9.78 6.15 6.95
C THR A 16 -9.74 7.56 6.38
N HIS A 17 -9.87 7.68 5.06
CA HIS A 17 -9.73 8.93 4.32
C HIS A 17 -10.81 9.05 3.22
N PRO A 18 -12.08 9.25 3.61
CA PRO A 18 -13.17 9.39 2.65
C PRO A 18 -13.03 10.62 1.73
N ASP A 19 -12.31 11.65 2.18
CA ASP A 19 -12.16 12.93 1.47
C ASP A 19 -10.98 12.94 0.48
N THR A 20 -10.13 11.92 0.50
CA THR A 20 -8.94 11.84 -0.37
C THR A 20 -9.11 10.72 -1.39
N PRO A 21 -8.89 10.98 -2.69
CA PRO A 21 -8.99 9.94 -3.70
C PRO A 21 -7.95 8.84 -3.44
N PRO A 22 -8.33 7.56 -3.59
CA PRO A 22 -7.40 6.45 -3.41
C PRO A 22 -6.27 6.52 -4.44
N LEU A 23 -5.10 6.03 -4.03
CA LEU A 23 -3.98 5.84 -4.94
C LEU A 23 -4.37 4.84 -6.03
N THR A 24 -3.85 5.05 -7.24
CA THR A 24 -3.96 4.06 -8.31
C THR A 24 -3.17 2.80 -7.96
N GLU A 25 -3.53 1.66 -8.56
CA GLU A 25 -2.86 0.38 -8.31
C GLU A 25 -1.34 0.47 -8.47
N ARG A 26 -0.86 1.16 -9.52
CA ARG A 26 0.57 1.38 -9.75
C ARG A 26 1.24 2.22 -8.65
N GLN A 27 0.55 3.22 -8.12
CA GLN A 27 1.05 4.04 -7.02
C GLN A 27 1.05 3.27 -5.70
N PHE A 28 0.03 2.45 -5.44
CA PHE A 28 -0.03 1.56 -4.29
C PHE A 28 1.16 0.59 -4.29
N TRP A 29 1.43 -0.07 -5.41
CA TRP A 29 2.58 -0.96 -5.53
C TRP A 29 3.91 -0.23 -5.43
N ARG A 30 4.05 0.96 -6.04
CA ARG A 30 5.25 1.79 -5.88
C ARG A 30 5.46 2.16 -4.40
N GLN A 31 4.43 2.58 -3.68
CA GLN A 31 4.56 2.96 -2.28
C GLN A 31 4.87 1.75 -1.39
N ARG A 32 4.28 0.59 -1.68
CA ARG A 32 4.61 -0.67 -0.99
C ARG A 32 6.05 -1.12 -1.25
N MET A 33 6.55 -0.94 -2.47
CA MET A 33 7.94 -1.23 -2.81
C MET A 33 8.89 -0.20 -2.19
N ASP A 34 8.54 1.09 -2.21
CA ASP A 34 9.29 2.16 -1.53
C ASP A 34 9.35 1.90 -0.03
N ASP A 35 8.24 1.53 0.61
CA ASP A 35 8.21 1.18 2.03
C ASP A 35 9.09 -0.04 2.35
N GLN A 36 9.09 -1.07 1.50
CA GLN A 36 9.98 -2.23 1.64
C GLN A 36 11.45 -1.90 1.37
N ASP A 37 11.73 -1.02 0.41
CA ASP A 37 13.08 -0.55 0.07
C ASP A 37 13.64 0.37 1.14
N ARG A 38 12.77 1.19 1.74
CA ARG A 38 13.08 2.21 2.75
C ARG A 38 13.09 1.65 4.18
N ASN A 39 12.46 0.49 4.40
CA ASN A 39 12.65 -0.37 5.57
C ASN A 39 13.42 -1.66 5.23
N PRO A 40 14.68 -1.59 4.74
CA PRO A 40 15.51 -2.77 4.60
C PRO A 40 15.96 -3.32 5.97
N GLY A 41 15.65 -2.62 7.07
CA GLY A 41 16.00 -2.94 8.45
C GLY A 41 15.38 -4.23 9.01
N ALA A 42 14.43 -4.87 8.33
CA ALA A 42 14.05 -6.27 8.65
C ALA A 42 15.09 -7.29 8.13
N ARG A 43 16.13 -6.85 7.41
CA ARG A 43 17.22 -7.67 6.89
C ARG A 43 18.59 -7.38 7.51
N CYS A 44 18.68 -6.57 8.54
CA CYS A 44 19.85 -6.64 9.41
C CYS A 44 19.42 -7.16 10.76
N CYS A 45 19.94 -8.37 11.02
CA CYS A 45 20.36 -8.75 12.36
C CYS A 45 19.17 -9.05 13.30
#